data_AF-A0A7Z8YSL7-F1
#
_entry.id   AF-A0A7Z8YSL7-F1
#
_cell.length_a   1.000
_cell.length_b   1.000
_cell.length_c   1.000
_cell.angle_alpha   90.00
_cell.angle_beta   90.00
_cell.angle_gamma   90.00
#
_symmetry.space_group_name_H-M   'P 1'
#
loop_
_entity.id
_entity.type
_entity.pdbx_description
1 polymer ?
#
loop_
_entity_poly.entity_id
_entity_poly.type
_entity_poly.pdbx_seq_one_letter_code
_entity_poly.pdbx_strand_id
1 'polypeptide(L)' 'MNSTATKLQKTSDIVFQELKKLGFSKYFNWVDYHYFKKEAENENLTGYKLANKITELFLEYNNEVSDLSEYIF' A
#
# COMPACT_ATOMS: atom_id res chain seq x y z
N MET A 1 -16.93 -25.37 20.05
CA MET A 1 -17.20 -23.97 19.67
C MET A 1 -15.86 -23.31 19.38
N ASN A 2 -15.45 -23.20 18.12
CA ASN A 2 -14.26 -22.42 17.75
C ASN A 2 -14.68 -21.36 16.74
N SER A 3 -15.02 -20.19 17.27
CA SER A 3 -15.23 -18.98 16.50
C SER A 3 -13.91 -18.62 15.81
N THR A 4 -13.67 -19.11 14.59
CA THR A 4 -12.73 -18.50 13.67
C THR A 4 -13.30 -17.13 13.34
N ALA A 5 -13.02 -16.16 14.21
CA ALA A 5 -13.17 -14.77 13.88
C ALA A 5 -12.35 -14.57 12.61
N THR A 6 -13.04 -14.51 11.46
CA THR A 6 -12.48 -14.03 10.21
C THR A 6 -11.98 -12.64 10.54
N LYS A 7 -10.71 -12.55 10.96
CA LYS A 7 -10.05 -11.29 11.27
C LYS A 7 -10.17 -10.51 9.98
N LEU A 8 -11.11 -9.57 9.90
CA LEU A 8 -11.22 -8.67 8.77
C LEU A 8 -9.83 -8.04 8.66
N GLN A 9 -9.03 -8.53 7.72
CA GLN A 9 -7.73 -7.96 7.46
C GLN A 9 -8.02 -6.54 6.99
N LYS A 10 -7.61 -5.58 7.81
CA LYS A 10 -7.75 -4.17 7.46
C LYS A 10 -6.92 -3.94 6.21
N THR A 11 -7.41 -3.12 5.28
CA THR A 11 -6.68 -2.73 4.08
C THR A 11 -5.28 -2.22 4.42
N SER A 12 -5.14 -1.46 5.50
CA SER A 12 -3.85 -0.98 6.04
C SER A 12 -2.88 -2.10 6.40
N ASP A 13 -3.39 -3.23 6.93
CA ASP A 13 -2.57 -4.38 7.31
C ASP A 13 -2.03 -5.07 6.04
N ILE A 14 -2.87 -5.21 5.02
CA ILE A 14 -2.49 -5.76 3.71
C ILE A 14 -1.43 -4.88 3.06
N VAL A 15 -1.66 -3.55 3.01
CA VAL A 15 -0.69 -2.58 2.47
C VAL A 15 0.65 -2.69 3.21
N PHE A 16 0.64 -2.74 4.54
CA PHE A 16 1.86 -2.86 5.32
C PHE A 16 2.61 -4.17 5.04
N GLN A 17 1.89 -5.29 4.91
CA GLN A 17 2.49 -6.58 4.58
C GLN A 17 3.12 -6.57 3.18
N GLU A 18 2.44 -6.00 2.19
CA GLU A 18 2.95 -5.89 0.82
C GLU A 18 4.18 -4.98 0.76
N LEU A 19 4.12 -3.80 1.39
CA LEU A 19 5.28 -2.91 1.49
C LEU A 19 6.45 -3.58 2.23
N LYS A 20 6.18 -4.37 3.26
CA LYS A 20 7.21 -5.12 4.00
C LYS A 20 7.88 -6.19 3.13
N LYS A 21 7.11 -6.93 2.31
CA LYS A 21 7.67 -7.91 1.36
C LYS A 21 8.61 -7.26 0.36
N LEU A 22 8.30 -6.03 -0.05
CA LEU A 22 9.09 -5.26 -1.00
C LEU A 22 10.26 -4.49 -0.34
N GLY A 23 10.35 -4.46 1.00
CA GLY A 23 11.38 -3.71 1.74
C GLY A 23 11.07 -2.22 1.93
N PHE A 24 9.87 -1.78 1.58
CA PHE A 24 9.39 -0.39 1.69
C PHE A 24 8.56 -0.11 2.95
N SER A 25 8.46 -1.06 3.90
CA SER A 25 7.66 -0.85 5.12
C SER A 25 8.09 0.35 5.96
N LYS A 26 9.33 0.83 5.83
CA LYS A 26 9.83 2.05 6.47
C LYS A 26 9.13 3.33 5.99
N TYR A 27 8.56 3.31 4.79
CA TYR A 27 7.87 4.44 4.19
C TYR A 27 6.37 4.44 4.50
N PHE A 28 5.88 3.39 5.16
CA PHE A 28 4.47 3.34 5.54
C PHE A 28 4.17 4.33 6.66
N ASN A 29 3.41 5.38 6.32
CA ASN A 29 2.89 6.37 7.26
C ASN A 29 1.38 6.50 7.14
N TRP A 30 0.72 6.85 8.26
CA TRP A 30 -0.73 7.06 8.26
C TRP A 30 -1.17 8.24 7.39
N VAL A 31 -0.35 9.30 7.31
CA VAL A 31 -0.64 10.48 6.48
C VAL A 31 -0.72 10.10 5.01
N ASP A 32 0.35 9.49 4.49
CA ASP A 32 0.44 9.02 3.12
C ASP A 32 -0.62 7.95 2.82
N TYR A 33 -0.84 7.01 3.76
CA TYR A 33 -1.89 6.01 3.62
C TYR A 33 -3.28 6.63 3.47
N HIS A 34 -3.63 7.65 4.27
CA HIS A 34 -4.91 8.33 4.14
C HIS A 34 -5.03 9.11 2.83
N TYR A 35 -3.94 9.71 2.35
CA TYR A 35 -3.88 10.39 1.07
C TYR A 35 -4.11 9.40 -0.09
N PHE A 36 -3.30 8.33 -0.17
CA PHE A 36 -3.43 7.30 -1.20
C PHE A 36 -4.73 6.51 -1.11
N LYS A 37 -5.28 6.33 0.09
CA LYS A 37 -6.61 5.72 0.27
C LYS A 37 -7.68 6.58 -0.40
N LYS A 38 -7.64 7.91 -0.25
CA LYS A 38 -8.58 8.81 -0.93
C LYS A 38 -8.41 8.78 -2.44
N GLU A 39 -7.18 8.77 -2.94
CA GLU A 39 -6.88 8.60 -4.36
C GLU A 39 -7.49 7.29 -4.90
N ALA A 40 -7.22 6.17 -4.25
CA ALA A 40 -7.70 4.86 -4.67
C ALA A 40 -9.22 4.65 -4.47
N GLU A 41 -9.85 5.37 -3.54
CA GLU A 41 -11.32 5.39 -3.38
C GLU A 41 -12.04 6.04 -4.58
N ASN A 42 -11.41 6.98 -5.29
CA ASN A 42 -11.97 7.55 -6.53
C ASN A 42 -12.10 6.48 -7.64
N GLU A 43 -11.27 5.44 -7.61
CA GLU A 43 -11.28 4.36 -8.60
C GLU A 43 -12.33 3.26 -8.31
N ASN A 44 -13.20 3.44 -7.31
CA ASN A 44 -14.22 2.45 -6.90
C ASN A 44 -13.65 1.05 -6.58
N LEU A 45 -12.38 0.99 -6.13
CA LEU A 45 -11.71 -0.25 -5.77
C LEU A 45 -12.09 -0.68 -4.35
N THR A 46 -12.28 -1.99 -4.14
CA THR A 46 -12.66 -2.55 -2.82
C THR A 46 -11.78 -3.74 -2.44
N GLY A 47 -11.65 -3.96 -1.12
CA GLY A 47 -10.93 -5.11 -0.55
C GLY A 47 -9.45 -5.15 -0.92
N TYR A 48 -9.01 -6.28 -1.48
CA TYR A 48 -7.62 -6.52 -1.84
C TYR A 48 -7.13 -5.61 -2.98
N LYS A 49 -8.01 -5.26 -3.93
CA LYS A 49 -7.66 -4.36 -5.04
C LYS A 49 -7.32 -2.96 -4.54
N LEU A 50 -8.06 -2.48 -3.54
CA LEU A 50 -7.78 -1.20 -2.89
C LEU A 50 -6.41 -1.23 -2.18
N ALA A 51 -6.10 -2.31 -1.46
CA ALA A 51 -4.81 -2.46 -0.80
C ALA A 51 -3.64 -2.50 -1.81
N ASN A 52 -3.79 -3.24 -2.91
CA ASN A 52 -2.78 -3.26 -3.96
C ASN A 52 -2.57 -1.86 -4.55
N LYS A 53 -3.64 -1.16 -4.92
CA LYS A 53 -3.53 0.19 -5.49
C LYS A 53 -2.85 1.17 -4.53
N ILE A 54 -3.21 1.14 -3.25
CA ILE A 54 -2.54 1.98 -2.24
C ILE A 54 -1.05 1.62 -2.14
N THR A 55 -0.71 0.34 -2.19
CA THR A 55 0.68 -0.13 -2.18
C THR A 55 1.44 0.38 -3.40
N GLU A 56 0.85 0.29 -4.60
CA GLU A 56 1.42 0.83 -5.83
C GLU A 56 1.66 2.34 -5.72
N LEU A 57 0.68 3.11 -5.21
CA LEU A 57 0.84 4.55 -4.98
C LEU A 57 1.96 4.87 -3.98
N PHE A 58 2.09 4.07 -2.92
CA PHE A 58 3.22 4.18 -1.99
C PHE A 58 4.55 3.92 -2.69
N LEU A 59 4.61 2.88 -3.52
CA LEU A 59 5.82 2.56 -4.26
C LEU A 59 6.13 3.67 -5.24
N GLU A 60 5.18 4.11 -6.07
CA GLU A 60 5.36 5.19 -7.04
C GLU A 60 5.85 6.47 -6.36
N TYR A 61 5.19 6.92 -5.30
CA TYR A 61 5.60 8.12 -4.56
C TYR A 61 7.01 8.03 -3.95
N ASN A 62 7.42 6.83 -3.50
CA ASN A 62 8.76 6.61 -2.94
C ASN A 62 9.80 6.21 -4.02
N ASN A 63 9.34 5.75 -5.18
CA ASN A 63 10.16 5.34 -6.32
C ASN A 63 10.46 6.55 -7.21
N GLU A 64 9.60 7.57 -7.28
CA GLU A 64 9.96 8.88 -7.84
C GLU A 64 11.15 9.52 -7.10
N VAL A 65 11.37 9.17 -5.82
CA VAL A 65 12.58 9.56 -5.08
C VAL A 65 13.78 8.64 -5.39
N SER A 66 13.52 7.45 -5.92
CA SER A 66 14.52 6.45 -6.34
C SER A 66 14.83 6.49 -7.85
N ASP A 67 14.09 7.25 -8.65
CA ASP A 67 14.25 7.35 -10.12
C ASP A 67 15.45 8.21 -10.55
N LEU A 68 16.25 8.71 -9.59
CA LEU A 68 17.63 9.12 -9.85
C LEU A 68 18.62 7.93 -9.96
N SER A 69 18.12 6.68 -10.02
CA SER A 69 18.96 5.48 -9.98
C SER A 69 18.96 4.61 -11.24
N GLU A 70 18.25 4.95 -12.32
CA GLU A 70 18.40 4.24 -13.61
C GLU A 70 18.35 5.19 -14.82
N TYR A 71 19.33 6.09 -14.93
CA TYR A 71 19.80 6.55 -16.25
C TYR A 71 21.09 5.81 -16.58
N ILE A 72 20.94 4.59 -17.08
CA ILE A 72 22.04 3.81 -17.66
C ILE A 72 22.06 4.05 -19.18
N PHE A 73 23.16 4.70 -19.61
CA PHE A 73 23.67 5.00 -20.97
C PHE A 73 23.10 6.18 -21.76
#